data_AF-A0A0U2V9S8-F1
#
_entry.id   AF-A0A0U2V9S8-F1
#
_cell.length_a   1.000
_cell.length_b   1.000
_cell.length_c   1.000
_cell.angle_alpha   90.00
_cell.angle_beta   90.00
_cell.angle_gamma   90.00
#
_symmetry.space_group_name_H-M   'P 1'
#
loop_
_entity.id
_entity.type
_entity.pdbx_description
1 polymer ?
#
loop_
_entity_poly.entity_id
_entity_poly.type
_entity_poly.pdbx_seq_one_letter_code
_entity_poly.pdbx_strand_id
1 'polypeptide(L)'
;LEFELPIYDPLKGLVVDLAVVGGGPAGLAVAQQVSEAGLSVCSIDPSPKLIWPNNYGVWVDEFEAMNLLDCLDTTWSGAVVYIDNGVKKDLDRPYGRVNRKQLKSKMLQKCISNGVRFHQAKVIKVIHEEWKSLLICNDGVTIQAAVVLDATGFSRCLVQYDKPYNPGYQVAYGILAEVEEHPFDADKMVFMDWRDSHLNSNSVLKEANSKIPTFLYAMPFSSNRIFLEETSLVARPGVPMKDIQERMVARLKHLGIKVKSIEEDE
;
A
#
# COMPACT_ATOMS: atom_id res chain seq x y z
N LEU A 1 14.29 -4.60 -8.65
CA LEU A 1 14.09 -4.39 -10.10
C LEU A 1 15.43 -4.10 -10.75
N GLU A 2 15.70 -4.71 -11.90
CA GLU A 2 16.95 -4.52 -12.65
C GLU A 2 16.79 -3.37 -13.64
N PHE A 3 16.88 -2.13 -13.14
CA PHE A 3 16.92 -0.92 -13.96
C PHE A 3 18.24 -0.18 -13.74
N GLU A 4 18.76 0.40 -14.82
CA GLU A 4 19.75 1.47 -14.73
C GLU A 4 18.99 2.79 -14.52
N LEU A 5 19.22 3.43 -13.36
CA LEU A 5 18.53 4.67 -13.02
C LEU A 5 19.40 5.86 -13.44
N PRO A 6 18.86 6.87 -14.15
CA PRO A 6 19.57 8.11 -14.41
C PRO A 6 19.89 8.82 -13.09
N ILE A 7 21.15 8.81 -12.66
CA ILE A 7 21.53 9.35 -11.35
C ILE A 7 21.55 10.89 -11.37
N TYR A 8 21.10 11.50 -10.28
CA TYR A 8 21.25 12.93 -10.03
C TYR A 8 22.73 13.29 -9.84
N ASP A 9 23.20 14.30 -10.57
CA ASP A 9 24.57 14.79 -10.49
C ASP A 9 24.63 16.05 -9.62
N PRO A 10 25.15 15.98 -8.38
CA PRO A 10 25.19 17.11 -7.47
C PRO A 10 26.15 18.22 -7.94
N LEU A 11 27.10 17.92 -8.82
CA LEU A 11 28.09 18.91 -9.30
C LEU A 11 27.49 19.91 -10.29
N LYS A 12 26.36 19.58 -10.92
CA LYS A 12 25.69 20.51 -11.84
C LYS A 12 25.06 21.70 -11.13
N GLY A 13 24.81 21.60 -9.81
CA GLY A 13 24.25 22.70 -9.01
C GLY A 13 22.90 23.21 -9.49
N LEU A 14 22.15 22.40 -10.26
CA LEU A 14 20.89 22.79 -10.86
C LEU A 14 19.77 22.78 -9.81
N VAL A 15 18.97 23.84 -9.81
CA VAL A 15 17.68 23.85 -9.11
C VAL A 15 16.70 23.08 -9.99
N VAL A 16 16.14 21.98 -9.49
CA VAL A 16 15.10 21.23 -10.20
C VAL A 16 13.73 21.88 -9.99
N ASP A 17 12.81 21.68 -10.91
CA ASP A 17 11.44 22.19 -10.76
C ASP A 17 10.71 21.45 -9.62
N LEU A 18 10.93 20.14 -9.51
CA LEU A 18 10.33 19.30 -8.48
C LEU A 18 11.33 18.31 -7.88
N ALA A 19 11.46 18.31 -6.55
CA ALA A 19 12.02 17.19 -5.80
C ALA A 19 10.88 16.34 -5.19
N VAL A 20 10.85 15.06 -5.52
CA VAL A 20 9.93 14.07 -4.94
C VAL A 20 10.66 13.27 -3.88
N VAL A 21 10.17 13.29 -2.64
CA VAL A 21 10.76 12.56 -1.53
C VAL A 21 9.92 11.31 -1.25
N GLY A 22 10.40 10.15 -1.70
CA GLY A 22 9.72 8.86 -1.61
C GLY A 22 9.30 8.31 -2.97
N GLY A 23 9.77 7.11 -3.29
CA GLY A 23 9.52 6.36 -4.53
C GLY A 23 8.35 5.38 -4.43
N GLY A 24 7.31 5.75 -3.66
CA GLY A 24 6.03 5.05 -3.59
C GLY A 24 5.15 5.32 -4.82
N PRO A 25 3.94 4.71 -4.90
CA PRO A 25 3.01 4.94 -6.01
C PRO A 25 2.71 6.43 -6.25
N ALA A 26 2.39 7.17 -5.19
CA ALA A 26 2.09 8.60 -5.30
C ALA A 26 3.29 9.42 -5.83
N GLY A 27 4.49 9.18 -5.28
CA GLY A 27 5.70 9.89 -5.69
C GLY A 27 6.06 9.63 -7.15
N LEU A 28 6.03 8.36 -7.58
CA LEU A 28 6.31 8.02 -8.97
C LEU A 28 5.24 8.53 -9.95
N ALA A 29 3.95 8.52 -9.56
CA ALA A 29 2.88 9.05 -10.39
C ALA A 29 3.06 10.56 -10.66
N VAL A 30 3.35 11.34 -9.61
CA VAL A 30 3.58 12.79 -9.78
C VAL A 30 4.88 13.05 -10.53
N ALA A 31 5.95 12.31 -10.23
CA ALA A 31 7.22 12.44 -10.95
C ALA A 31 7.04 12.20 -12.46
N GLN A 32 6.27 11.17 -12.83
CA GLN A 32 5.92 10.90 -14.22
C GLN A 32 5.18 12.07 -14.86
N GLN A 33 4.07 12.53 -14.26
CA GLN A 33 3.22 13.58 -14.84
C GLN A 33 3.97 14.91 -15.01
N VAL A 34 4.78 15.28 -14.01
CA VAL A 34 5.54 16.54 -14.02
C VAL A 34 6.67 16.49 -15.04
N SER A 35 7.38 15.35 -15.14
CA SER A 35 8.41 15.18 -16.16
C SER A 35 7.86 15.07 -17.57
N GLU A 36 6.65 14.51 -17.75
CA GLU A 36 5.94 14.46 -19.04
C GLU A 36 5.60 15.87 -19.55
N ALA A 37 5.34 16.82 -18.63
CA ALA A 37 5.17 18.23 -18.95
C ALA A 37 6.49 18.96 -19.28
N GLY A 38 7.63 18.27 -19.30
CA GLY A 38 8.95 18.83 -19.65
C GLY A 38 9.70 19.48 -18.49
N LEU A 39 9.20 19.35 -17.27
CA LEU A 39 9.84 19.91 -16.07
C LEU A 39 10.91 18.96 -15.51
N SER A 40 11.95 19.54 -14.91
CA SER A 40 13.04 18.81 -14.30
C SER A 40 12.63 18.22 -12.94
N VAL A 41 12.77 16.90 -12.79
CA VAL A 41 12.37 16.18 -11.58
C VAL A 41 13.54 15.38 -11.01
N CYS A 42 13.72 15.48 -9.69
CA CYS A 42 14.56 14.57 -8.93
C CYS A 42 13.72 13.72 -7.96
N SER A 43 13.74 12.40 -8.13
CA SER A 43 13.13 11.43 -7.22
C SER A 43 14.17 10.94 -6.22
N ILE A 44 13.92 11.16 -4.93
CA ILE A 44 14.82 10.81 -3.84
C ILE A 44 14.17 9.68 -3.04
N ASP A 45 14.81 8.52 -3.00
CA ASP A 45 14.31 7.34 -2.30
C ASP A 45 15.50 6.48 -1.81
N PRO A 46 15.48 5.94 -0.58
CA PRO A 46 16.61 5.15 -0.07
C PRO A 46 16.77 3.79 -0.75
N SER A 47 15.74 3.29 -1.44
CA SER A 47 15.67 1.96 -2.04
C SER A 47 14.80 1.96 -3.31
N PRO A 48 15.12 2.77 -4.34
CA PRO A 48 14.23 3.05 -5.46
C PRO A 48 13.88 1.80 -6.27
N LYS A 49 14.76 0.79 -6.26
CA LYS A 49 14.61 -0.48 -6.98
C LYS A 49 13.88 -1.58 -6.19
N LEU A 50 13.62 -1.39 -4.89
CA LEU A 50 12.94 -2.37 -4.04
C LEU A 50 11.46 -2.44 -4.40
N ILE A 51 10.85 -3.63 -4.42
CA ILE A 51 9.40 -3.73 -4.66
C ILE A 51 8.65 -3.17 -3.46
N TRP A 52 7.51 -2.52 -3.70
CA TRP A 52 6.69 -2.01 -2.60
C TRP A 52 6.14 -3.19 -1.78
N PRO A 53 6.30 -3.16 -0.45
CA PRO A 53 5.96 -4.31 0.40
C PRO A 53 4.45 -4.54 0.52
N ASN A 54 3.65 -3.47 0.48
CA ASN A 54 2.20 -3.54 0.71
C ASN A 54 1.48 -4.19 -0.49
N ASN A 55 0.53 -5.08 -0.23
CA ASN A 55 -0.47 -5.49 -1.21
C ASN A 55 -1.47 -4.36 -1.52
N TYR A 56 -1.96 -4.32 -2.77
CA TYR A 56 -2.96 -3.36 -3.20
C TYR A 56 -4.11 -4.07 -3.91
N GLY A 57 -5.33 -3.67 -3.55
CA GLY A 57 -6.54 -3.98 -4.29
C GLY A 57 -7.13 -2.70 -4.88
N VAL A 58 -7.76 -2.83 -6.04
CA VAL A 58 -8.34 -1.70 -6.79
C VAL A 58 -9.63 -2.11 -7.47
N TRP A 59 -10.51 -1.14 -7.73
CA TRP A 59 -11.61 -1.36 -8.66
C TRP A 59 -11.07 -1.39 -10.08
N VAL A 60 -11.48 -2.38 -10.88
CA VAL A 60 -10.87 -2.63 -12.20
C VAL A 60 -11.06 -1.42 -13.14
N ASP A 61 -12.22 -0.77 -13.08
CA ASP A 61 -12.55 0.41 -13.89
C ASP A 61 -11.64 1.62 -13.59
N GLU A 62 -11.13 1.75 -12.36
CA GLU A 62 -10.19 2.82 -12.01
C GLU A 62 -8.83 2.59 -12.68
N PHE A 63 -8.38 1.33 -12.74
CA PHE A 63 -7.17 0.96 -13.47
C PHE A 63 -7.36 1.03 -14.99
N GLU A 64 -8.56 0.72 -15.49
CA GLU A 64 -8.91 0.93 -16.89
C GLU A 64 -8.79 2.40 -17.30
N ALA A 65 -9.37 3.31 -16.50
CA ALA A 65 -9.30 4.76 -16.75
C ALA A 65 -7.85 5.30 -16.79
N MET A 66 -6.92 4.62 -16.11
CA MET A 66 -5.49 4.96 -16.09
C MET A 66 -4.64 4.17 -17.09
N ASN A 67 -5.25 3.29 -17.90
CA ASN A 67 -4.55 2.36 -18.81
C ASN A 67 -3.52 1.47 -18.08
N LEU A 68 -3.94 0.93 -16.92
CA LEU A 68 -3.15 0.09 -16.02
C LEU A 68 -3.73 -1.32 -15.84
N LEU A 69 -4.68 -1.75 -16.69
CA LEU A 69 -5.25 -3.11 -16.62
C LEU A 69 -4.20 -4.22 -16.71
N ASP A 70 -3.14 -3.98 -17.48
CA ASP A 70 -2.00 -4.88 -17.57
C ASP A 70 -1.24 -5.05 -16.25
N CYS A 71 -1.44 -4.17 -15.27
CA CYS A 71 -0.80 -4.22 -13.95
C CYS A 71 -1.65 -4.95 -12.90
N LEU A 72 -2.73 -5.65 -13.30
CA LEU A 72 -3.52 -6.52 -12.43
C LEU A 72 -2.99 -7.96 -12.50
N ASP A 73 -2.85 -8.60 -11.35
CA ASP A 73 -2.44 -10.01 -11.23
C ASP A 73 -3.64 -10.96 -11.30
N THR A 74 -4.72 -10.60 -10.62
CA THR A 74 -5.96 -11.38 -10.58
C THR A 74 -7.14 -10.43 -10.44
N THR A 75 -8.26 -10.79 -11.05
CA THR A 75 -9.51 -10.04 -10.99
C THR A 75 -10.66 -10.96 -10.61
N TRP A 76 -11.61 -10.40 -9.89
CA TRP A 76 -12.89 -11.02 -9.51
C TRP A 76 -14.02 -10.24 -10.17
N SER A 77 -15.09 -10.94 -10.57
CA SER A 77 -16.24 -10.33 -11.25
C SER A 77 -16.96 -9.30 -10.37
N GLY A 78 -16.86 -9.47 -9.05
CA GLY A 78 -17.39 -8.55 -8.08
C GLY A 78 -16.78 -8.73 -6.69
N ALA A 79 -17.34 -8.00 -5.74
CA ALA A 79 -16.92 -8.07 -4.35
C ALA A 79 -18.11 -8.27 -3.41
N VAL A 80 -17.87 -8.84 -2.22
CA VAL A 80 -18.91 -9.07 -1.22
C VAL A 80 -18.55 -8.45 0.12
N VAL A 81 -19.55 -7.92 0.80
CA VAL A 81 -19.44 -7.38 2.16
C VAL A 81 -20.41 -8.15 3.06
N TYR A 82 -19.89 -8.74 4.13
CA TYR A 82 -20.69 -9.28 5.21
C TYR A 82 -20.70 -8.26 6.35
N ILE A 83 -21.85 -7.66 6.62
CA ILE A 83 -22.03 -6.69 7.71
C ILE A 83 -22.20 -7.42 9.04
N ASP A 84 -22.98 -8.50 9.02
CA ASP A 84 -23.17 -9.42 10.13
C ASP A 84 -23.61 -10.79 9.58
N ASN A 85 -24.09 -11.69 10.45
CA ASN A 85 -24.50 -13.04 10.04
C ASN A 85 -25.79 -13.06 9.20
N GLY A 86 -26.62 -12.01 9.24
CA GLY A 86 -27.88 -11.90 8.51
C GLY A 86 -27.79 -10.99 7.29
N VAL A 87 -26.83 -10.06 7.24
CA VAL A 87 -26.74 -9.05 6.19
C VAL A 87 -25.48 -9.21 5.35
N LYS A 88 -25.69 -9.63 4.10
CA LYS A 88 -24.69 -9.68 3.03
C LYS A 88 -25.04 -8.65 1.95
N LYS A 89 -24.03 -7.95 1.43
CA LYS A 89 -24.14 -7.10 0.24
C LYS A 89 -23.22 -7.62 -0.85
N ASP A 90 -23.78 -7.84 -2.03
CA ASP A 90 -23.02 -8.10 -3.24
C ASP A 90 -22.78 -6.78 -3.98
N LEU A 91 -21.52 -6.49 -4.29
CA LEU A 91 -21.07 -5.35 -5.07
C LEU A 91 -20.75 -5.86 -6.48
N ASP A 92 -21.64 -5.54 -7.42
CA ASP A 92 -21.49 -5.87 -8.85
C ASP A 92 -20.51 -4.89 -9.52
N ARG A 93 -19.28 -4.82 -8.97
CA ARG A 93 -18.18 -4.00 -9.47
C ARG A 93 -16.90 -4.85 -9.41
N PRO A 94 -16.28 -5.17 -10.56
CA PRO A 94 -15.07 -5.98 -10.59
C PRO A 94 -13.94 -5.39 -9.73
N TYR A 95 -13.25 -6.26 -9.03
CA TYR A 95 -12.14 -5.91 -8.15
C TYR A 95 -10.88 -6.65 -8.58
N GLY A 96 -9.71 -6.04 -8.42
CA GLY A 96 -8.44 -6.60 -8.85
C GLY A 96 -7.35 -6.47 -7.81
N ARG A 97 -6.50 -7.50 -7.71
CA ARG A 97 -5.22 -7.43 -6.99
C ARG A 97 -4.15 -6.90 -7.93
N VAL A 98 -3.38 -5.93 -7.46
CA VAL A 98 -2.34 -5.29 -8.26
C VAL A 98 -1.07 -6.15 -8.30
N ASN A 99 -0.53 -6.36 -9.51
CA ASN A 99 0.83 -6.84 -9.69
C ASN A 99 1.83 -5.72 -9.36
N ARG A 100 2.27 -5.67 -8.10
CA ARG A 100 3.16 -4.63 -7.55
C ARG A 100 4.45 -4.47 -8.34
N LYS A 101 5.02 -5.60 -8.80
CA LYS A 101 6.26 -5.63 -9.59
C LYS A 101 6.05 -4.96 -10.93
N GLN A 102 4.97 -5.31 -11.63
CA GLN A 102 4.66 -4.76 -12.94
C GLN A 102 4.28 -3.28 -12.86
N LEU A 103 3.42 -2.90 -11.90
CA LEU A 103 3.05 -1.52 -11.68
C LEU A 103 4.29 -0.64 -11.42
N LYS A 104 5.13 -1.04 -10.47
CA LYS A 104 6.36 -0.29 -10.16
C LYS A 104 7.31 -0.21 -11.35
N SER A 105 7.45 -1.30 -12.11
CA SER A 105 8.30 -1.34 -13.31
C SER A 105 7.80 -0.37 -14.37
N LYS A 106 6.50 -0.38 -14.67
CA LYS A 106 5.86 0.50 -15.66
C LYS A 106 6.01 1.97 -15.28
N MET A 107 5.77 2.30 -14.01
CA MET A 107 5.92 3.68 -13.51
C MET A 107 7.38 4.15 -13.53
N LEU A 108 8.33 3.31 -13.10
CA LEU A 108 9.76 3.64 -13.18
C LEU A 108 10.22 3.84 -14.63
N GLN A 109 9.82 2.97 -15.55
CA GLN A 109 10.17 3.09 -16.98
C GLN A 109 9.70 4.43 -17.56
N LYS A 110 8.48 4.86 -17.24
CA LYS A 110 7.95 6.17 -17.66
C LYS A 110 8.73 7.33 -17.07
N CYS A 111 9.05 7.29 -15.78
CA CYS A 111 9.92 8.30 -15.18
C CYS A 111 11.30 8.36 -15.85
N ILE A 112 11.91 7.21 -16.13
CA ILE A 112 13.22 7.13 -16.80
C ILE A 112 13.14 7.71 -18.23
N SER A 113 12.11 7.33 -19.01
CA SER A 113 11.95 7.84 -20.38
C SER A 113 11.73 9.34 -20.43
N ASN A 114 11.09 9.91 -19.40
CA ASN A 114 10.85 11.35 -19.29
C ASN A 114 12.06 12.11 -18.73
N GLY A 115 13.15 11.43 -18.39
CA GLY A 115 14.39 12.05 -17.92
C GLY A 115 14.44 12.37 -16.42
N VAL A 116 13.56 11.79 -15.61
CA VAL A 116 13.61 11.90 -14.15
C VAL A 116 14.97 11.43 -13.64
N ARG A 117 15.59 12.24 -12.77
CA ARG A 117 16.84 11.90 -12.08
C ARG A 117 16.55 11.24 -10.75
N PHE A 118 17.31 10.23 -10.40
CA PHE A 118 17.16 9.49 -9.15
C PHE A 118 18.33 9.75 -8.22
N HIS A 119 18.03 9.93 -6.94
CA HIS A 119 19.03 10.00 -5.89
C HIS A 119 18.71 8.97 -4.82
N GLN A 120 19.61 7.99 -4.66
CA GLN A 120 19.42 6.91 -3.70
C GLN A 120 19.88 7.35 -2.31
N ALA A 121 19.04 8.11 -1.62
CA ALA A 121 19.32 8.62 -0.28
C ALA A 121 18.02 8.85 0.50
N LYS A 122 18.17 9.16 1.79
CA LYS A 122 17.07 9.60 2.63
C LYS A 122 17.19 11.11 2.88
N VAL A 123 16.13 11.86 2.55
CA VAL A 123 16.05 13.27 2.96
C VAL A 123 15.82 13.33 4.46
N ILE A 124 16.68 14.07 5.16
CA ILE A 124 16.64 14.23 6.62
C ILE A 124 16.08 15.59 7.03
N LYS A 125 16.15 16.58 6.14
CA LYS A 125 15.68 17.94 6.43
C LYS A 125 15.37 18.67 5.13
N VAL A 126 14.37 19.55 5.19
CA VAL A 126 14.12 20.56 4.16
C VAL A 126 14.21 21.95 4.79
N ILE A 127 14.85 22.87 4.07
CA ILE A 127 14.92 24.30 4.41
C ILE A 127 14.25 25.06 3.27
N HIS A 128 13.25 25.87 3.59
CA HIS A 128 12.55 26.71 2.62
C HIS A 128 13.17 28.11 2.60
N GLU A 129 13.53 28.57 1.40
CA GLU A 129 13.94 29.94 1.10
C GLU A 129 12.85 30.63 0.26
N GLU A 130 13.05 31.90 -0.10
CA GLU A 130 12.05 32.70 -0.82
C GLU A 130 11.67 32.12 -2.18
N TRP A 131 12.65 31.55 -2.92
CA TRP A 131 12.46 31.10 -4.31
C TRP A 131 12.73 29.61 -4.55
N LYS A 132 13.19 28.90 -3.52
CA LYS A 132 13.59 27.48 -3.61
C LYS A 132 13.59 26.82 -2.25
N SER A 133 13.71 25.51 -2.26
CA SER A 133 13.90 24.66 -1.09
C SER A 133 15.21 23.87 -1.21
N LEU A 134 15.90 23.68 -0.09
CA LEU A 134 17.08 22.83 0.01
C LEU A 134 16.73 21.55 0.76
N LEU A 135 16.88 20.42 0.09
CA LEU A 135 16.70 19.08 0.65
C LEU A 135 18.07 18.53 1.03
N ILE A 136 18.28 18.33 2.32
CA ILE A 136 19.52 17.76 2.86
C ILE A 136 19.34 16.25 3.00
N CYS A 137 20.21 15.49 2.36
CA CYS A 137 20.20 14.03 2.38
C CYS A 137 21.18 13.48 3.42
N ASN A 138 20.94 12.25 3.86
CA ASN A 138 21.76 11.57 4.88
C ASN A 138 23.19 11.23 4.43
N ASP A 139 23.47 11.29 3.14
CA ASP A 139 24.78 11.09 2.52
C ASP A 139 25.58 12.39 2.36
N GLY A 140 25.03 13.53 2.83
CA GLY A 140 25.64 14.85 2.73
C GLY A 140 25.33 15.61 1.45
N VAL A 141 24.64 14.99 0.47
CA VAL A 141 24.22 15.68 -0.75
C VAL A 141 23.05 16.63 -0.43
N THR A 142 23.09 17.83 -1.03
CA THR A 142 21.99 18.79 -0.97
C THR A 142 21.39 18.97 -2.36
N ILE A 143 20.07 18.80 -2.46
CA ILE A 143 19.30 19.00 -3.68
C ILE A 143 18.51 20.30 -3.54
N GLN A 144 18.52 21.13 -4.59
CA GLN A 144 17.75 22.37 -4.62
C GLN A 144 16.53 22.18 -5.53
N ALA A 145 15.35 22.60 -5.09
CA ALA A 145 14.13 22.49 -5.88
C ALA A 145 13.22 23.71 -5.73
N ALA A 146 12.49 24.08 -6.78
CA ALA A 146 11.42 25.08 -6.69
C ALA A 146 10.25 24.55 -5.84
N VAL A 147 9.86 23.29 -6.04
CA VAL A 147 8.79 22.62 -5.29
C VAL A 147 9.29 21.31 -4.68
N VAL A 148 8.81 20.99 -3.48
CA VAL A 148 9.06 19.71 -2.80
C VAL A 148 7.74 18.97 -2.60
N LEU A 149 7.69 17.73 -3.06
CA LEU A 149 6.60 16.79 -2.76
C LEU A 149 7.07 15.81 -1.68
N ASP A 150 6.49 15.92 -0.49
CA ASP A 150 6.65 14.88 0.54
C ASP A 150 5.73 13.69 0.21
N ALA A 151 6.32 12.64 -0.36
CA ALA A 151 5.68 11.36 -0.66
C ALA A 151 6.22 10.23 0.23
N THR A 152 6.65 10.54 1.46
CA THR A 152 7.29 9.58 2.39
C THR A 152 6.34 8.61 3.08
N GLY A 153 5.07 8.62 2.69
CA GLY A 153 4.04 7.73 3.22
C GLY A 153 3.84 7.94 4.73
N PHE A 154 3.84 6.84 5.48
CA PHE A 154 3.63 6.88 6.94
C PHE A 154 4.74 7.63 7.70
N SER A 155 5.96 7.70 7.13
CA SER A 155 7.12 8.30 7.81
C SER A 155 6.98 9.81 8.03
N ARG A 156 6.24 10.51 7.16
CA ARG A 156 5.91 11.95 7.26
C ARG A 156 7.11 12.80 7.73
N CYS A 157 8.24 12.66 7.06
CA CYS A 157 9.47 13.19 7.63
C CYS A 157 9.66 14.71 7.44
N LEU A 158 8.86 15.37 6.59
CA LEU A 158 9.11 16.78 6.21
C LEU A 158 7.98 17.74 6.57
N VAL A 159 6.72 17.29 6.55
CA VAL A 159 5.57 18.17 6.83
C VAL A 159 5.43 18.44 8.34
N GLN A 160 5.42 19.71 8.71
CA GLN A 160 5.11 20.19 10.06
C GLN A 160 3.63 20.58 10.17
N TYR A 161 2.98 20.17 11.24
CA TYR A 161 1.58 20.49 11.51
C TYR A 161 1.49 21.45 12.69
N ASP A 162 0.50 22.35 12.66
CA ASP A 162 0.17 23.29 13.73
C ASP A 162 -0.53 22.62 14.94
N LYS A 163 -0.93 21.35 14.79
CA LYS A 163 -1.64 20.58 15.80
C LYS A 163 -0.89 19.30 16.18
N PRO A 164 -1.09 18.79 17.42
CA PRO A 164 -0.56 17.50 17.82
C PRO A 164 -0.99 16.40 16.86
N TYR A 165 0.01 15.65 16.40
CA TYR A 165 -0.20 14.56 15.46
C TYR A 165 -0.81 13.35 16.17
N ASN A 166 -2.11 13.10 15.96
CA ASN A 166 -2.85 11.98 16.56
C ASN A 166 -3.78 11.30 15.54
N PRO A 167 -3.23 10.58 14.55
CA PRO A 167 -4.00 9.98 13.48
C PRO A 167 -4.75 8.74 13.95
N GLY A 168 -5.71 8.31 13.12
CA GLY A 168 -6.18 6.94 13.15
C GLY A 168 -5.14 6.00 12.53
N TYR A 169 -4.94 4.84 13.13
CA TYR A 169 -4.09 3.79 12.60
C TYR A 169 -4.95 2.65 12.07
N GLN A 170 -4.73 2.29 10.82
CA GLN A 170 -5.16 1.01 10.29
C GLN A 170 -4.05 -0.01 10.57
N VAL A 171 -4.42 -1.17 11.08
CA VAL A 171 -3.48 -2.27 11.34
C VAL A 171 -4.08 -3.53 10.75
N ALA A 172 -3.28 -4.27 10.00
CA ALA A 172 -3.70 -5.49 9.33
C ALA A 172 -2.63 -6.57 9.50
N TYR A 173 -3.07 -7.83 9.48
CA TYR A 173 -2.20 -9.00 9.40
C TYR A 173 -2.69 -9.86 8.26
N GLY A 174 -1.83 -10.07 7.25
CA GLY A 174 -2.19 -10.70 5.98
C GLY A 174 -1.25 -11.85 5.62
N ILE A 175 -1.82 -12.93 5.07
CA ILE A 175 -1.07 -14.06 4.52
C ILE A 175 -1.58 -14.42 3.12
N LEU A 176 -0.66 -14.75 2.22
CA LEU A 176 -0.95 -15.52 1.02
C LEU A 176 -0.60 -16.98 1.29
N ALA A 177 -1.57 -17.88 1.20
CA ALA A 177 -1.40 -19.24 1.67
C ALA A 177 -1.98 -20.29 0.72
N GLU A 178 -1.33 -21.45 0.69
CA GLU A 178 -1.96 -22.69 0.26
C GLU A 178 -2.71 -23.30 1.46
N VAL A 179 -3.96 -23.68 1.24
CA VAL A 179 -4.85 -24.28 2.25
C VAL A 179 -5.34 -25.65 1.80
N GLU A 180 -5.96 -26.43 2.69
CA GLU A 180 -6.68 -27.64 2.28
C GLU A 180 -7.89 -27.29 1.40
N GLU A 181 -8.73 -26.38 1.89
CA GLU A 181 -9.88 -25.79 1.21
C GLU A 181 -10.29 -24.49 1.94
N HIS A 182 -11.15 -23.69 1.30
CA HIS A 182 -11.79 -22.53 1.94
C HIS A 182 -13.24 -22.37 1.49
N PRO A 183 -14.10 -21.71 2.28
CA PRO A 183 -15.53 -21.59 1.96
C PRO A 183 -15.87 -20.45 1.00
N PHE A 184 -14.89 -19.68 0.54
CA PHE A 184 -15.12 -18.49 -0.29
C PHE A 184 -15.29 -18.84 -1.77
N ASP A 185 -16.14 -18.06 -2.45
CA ASP A 185 -16.36 -18.13 -3.89
C ASP A 185 -15.14 -17.61 -4.64
N ALA A 186 -14.61 -18.40 -5.59
CA ALA A 186 -13.43 -18.02 -6.36
C ALA A 186 -13.70 -16.92 -7.39
N ASP A 187 -14.96 -16.68 -7.77
CA ASP A 187 -15.32 -15.60 -8.70
C ASP A 187 -15.46 -14.24 -8.01
N LYS A 188 -15.50 -14.21 -6.66
CA LYS A 188 -15.73 -13.01 -5.87
C LYS A 188 -14.68 -12.76 -4.81
N MET A 189 -14.32 -11.49 -4.69
CA MET A 189 -13.52 -10.95 -3.60
C MET A 189 -14.38 -10.76 -2.34
N VAL A 190 -13.95 -11.20 -1.17
CA VAL A 190 -14.56 -10.76 0.10
C VAL A 190 -13.94 -9.45 0.54
N PHE A 191 -14.63 -8.34 0.25
CA PHE A 191 -14.16 -6.99 0.54
C PHE A 191 -14.17 -6.66 2.02
N MET A 192 -15.22 -6.98 2.77
CA MET A 192 -15.17 -6.81 4.21
C MET A 192 -16.08 -7.83 4.87
N ASP A 193 -15.52 -8.74 5.66
CA ASP A 193 -16.30 -9.65 6.50
C ASP A 193 -16.22 -9.25 7.98
N TRP A 194 -17.23 -8.50 8.42
CA TRP A 194 -17.39 -8.00 9.78
C TRP A 194 -18.03 -9.02 10.73
N ARG A 195 -18.38 -10.22 10.25
CA ARG A 195 -18.97 -11.25 11.12
C ARG A 195 -17.98 -11.65 12.20
N ASP A 196 -18.48 -11.77 13.42
CA ASP A 196 -17.67 -12.02 14.61
C ASP A 196 -18.15 -13.25 15.41
N SER A 197 -18.95 -14.12 14.78
CA SER A 197 -19.43 -15.39 15.37
C SER A 197 -18.29 -16.31 15.78
N HIS A 198 -17.15 -16.22 15.08
CA HIS A 198 -15.92 -16.95 15.38
C HIS A 198 -15.34 -16.62 16.77
N LEU A 199 -15.78 -15.53 17.40
CA LEU A 199 -15.35 -15.11 18.72
C LEU A 199 -16.30 -15.54 19.85
N ASN A 200 -17.46 -16.15 19.55
CA ASN A 200 -18.50 -16.43 20.55
C ASN A 200 -18.03 -17.37 21.68
N SER A 201 -17.04 -18.22 21.44
CA SER A 201 -16.46 -19.12 22.45
C SER A 201 -15.33 -18.48 23.26
N ASN A 202 -14.94 -17.24 22.97
CA ASN A 202 -13.89 -16.50 23.68
C ASN A 202 -14.40 -15.11 24.08
N SER A 203 -14.92 -15.02 25.30
CA SER A 203 -15.53 -13.78 25.82
C SER A 203 -14.56 -12.60 25.84
N VAL A 204 -13.27 -12.84 26.10
CA VAL A 204 -12.24 -11.80 26.13
C VAL A 204 -12.02 -11.20 24.73
N LEU A 205 -11.83 -12.05 23.71
CA LEU A 205 -11.69 -11.56 22.34
C LEU A 205 -12.97 -10.91 21.82
N LYS A 206 -14.14 -11.45 22.19
CA LYS A 206 -15.44 -10.88 21.81
C LYS A 206 -15.64 -9.48 22.39
N GLU A 207 -15.30 -9.27 23.66
CA GLU A 207 -15.38 -7.95 24.30
C GLU A 207 -14.40 -6.98 23.63
N ALA A 208 -13.17 -7.41 23.35
CA ALA A 208 -12.17 -6.60 22.66
C ALA A 208 -12.62 -6.20 21.24
N ASN A 209 -13.20 -7.14 20.49
CA ASN A 209 -13.74 -6.88 19.15
C ASN A 209 -14.95 -5.93 19.18
N SER A 210 -15.78 -5.99 20.22
CA SER A 210 -16.92 -5.09 20.37
C SER A 210 -16.48 -3.63 20.59
N LYS A 211 -15.30 -3.41 21.18
CA LYS A 211 -14.73 -2.07 21.39
C LYS A 211 -14.03 -1.55 20.13
N ILE A 212 -13.24 -2.40 19.49
CA ILE A 212 -12.49 -2.09 18.26
C ILE A 212 -12.63 -3.28 17.32
N PRO A 213 -13.59 -3.27 16.39
CA PRO A 213 -13.86 -4.40 15.52
C PRO A 213 -12.80 -4.57 14.43
N THR A 214 -12.57 -5.82 14.05
CA THR A 214 -11.80 -6.17 12.86
C THR A 214 -12.71 -6.83 11.83
N PHE A 215 -12.26 -6.83 10.59
CA PHE A 215 -12.91 -7.54 9.49
C PHE A 215 -11.87 -8.30 8.68
N LEU A 216 -12.32 -9.30 7.93
CA LEU A 216 -11.47 -10.07 7.02
C LEU A 216 -11.62 -9.56 5.58
N TYR A 217 -10.50 -9.32 4.90
CA TYR A 217 -10.39 -9.40 3.45
C TYR A 217 -10.06 -10.84 3.05
N ALA A 218 -10.71 -11.36 2.01
CA ALA A 218 -10.36 -12.66 1.43
C ALA A 218 -10.36 -12.58 -0.09
N MET A 219 -9.23 -12.92 -0.71
CA MET A 219 -8.99 -12.89 -2.15
C MET A 219 -8.66 -14.32 -2.63
N PRO A 220 -9.67 -15.12 -3.02
CA PRO A 220 -9.44 -16.49 -3.46
C PRO A 220 -8.87 -16.54 -4.88
N PHE A 221 -7.77 -17.28 -5.08
CA PHE A 221 -7.18 -17.50 -6.41
C PHE A 221 -7.61 -18.83 -7.02
N SER A 222 -7.92 -19.82 -6.18
CA SER A 222 -8.41 -21.15 -6.53
C SER A 222 -8.97 -21.81 -5.26
N SER A 223 -9.52 -23.02 -5.34
CA SER A 223 -10.09 -23.71 -4.16
C SER A 223 -9.12 -23.95 -3.00
N ASN A 224 -7.81 -23.90 -3.25
CA ASN A 224 -6.77 -24.19 -2.25
C ASN A 224 -5.70 -23.09 -2.14
N ARG A 225 -5.87 -21.93 -2.79
CA ARG A 225 -4.90 -20.82 -2.72
C ARG A 225 -5.62 -19.49 -2.54
N ILE A 226 -5.30 -18.78 -1.47
CA ILE A 226 -6.07 -17.60 -1.04
C ILE A 226 -5.18 -16.60 -0.30
N PHE A 227 -5.45 -15.31 -0.50
CA PHE A 227 -4.94 -14.25 0.38
C PHE A 227 -6.01 -13.88 1.41
N LEU A 228 -5.60 -13.80 2.67
CA LEU A 228 -6.46 -13.55 3.83
C LEU A 228 -5.83 -12.45 4.66
N GLU A 229 -6.59 -11.43 5.04
CA GLU A 229 -6.08 -10.33 5.86
C GLU A 229 -7.11 -9.87 6.88
N GLU A 230 -6.80 -10.05 8.17
CA GLU A 230 -7.61 -9.50 9.25
C GLU A 230 -7.18 -8.06 9.52
N THR A 231 -8.13 -7.13 9.48
CA THR A 231 -7.86 -5.69 9.49
C THR A 231 -8.69 -4.96 10.54
N SER A 232 -8.03 -4.14 11.34
CA SER A 232 -8.66 -3.07 12.12
C SER A 232 -8.73 -1.82 11.24
N LEU A 233 -9.95 -1.40 10.85
CA LEU A 233 -10.16 -0.26 9.95
C LEU A 233 -9.48 1.02 10.44
N VAL A 234 -9.73 1.38 11.69
CA VAL A 234 -9.13 2.55 12.31
C VAL A 234 -9.20 2.45 13.84
N ALA A 235 -8.07 2.68 14.50
CA ALA A 235 -7.97 2.73 15.95
C ALA A 235 -7.00 3.81 16.43
N ARG A 236 -7.18 4.27 17.67
CA ARG A 236 -6.30 5.24 18.35
C ARG A 236 -6.11 4.83 19.81
N PRO A 237 -4.94 4.29 20.21
CA PRO A 237 -3.81 3.88 19.36
C PRO A 237 -4.17 2.71 18.43
N GLY A 238 -3.29 2.37 17.49
CA GLY A 238 -3.45 1.17 16.65
C GLY A 238 -3.61 -0.10 17.49
N VAL A 239 -4.43 -1.03 16.99
CA VAL A 239 -4.63 -2.33 17.66
C VAL A 239 -3.31 -3.10 17.67
N PRO A 240 -2.92 -3.73 18.80
CA PRO A 240 -1.71 -4.54 18.85
C PRO A 240 -1.74 -5.68 17.81
N MET A 241 -0.62 -5.92 17.14
CA MET A 241 -0.53 -6.97 16.10
C MET A 241 -0.97 -8.35 16.60
N LYS A 242 -0.60 -8.68 17.85
CA LYS A 242 -0.99 -9.94 18.50
C LYS A 242 -2.51 -10.12 18.56
N ASP A 243 -3.26 -9.06 18.85
CA ASP A 243 -4.72 -9.12 18.93
C ASP A 243 -5.34 -9.40 17.56
N ILE A 244 -4.79 -8.81 16.49
CA ILE A 244 -5.22 -9.06 15.11
C ILE A 244 -4.95 -10.52 14.73
N GLN A 245 -3.74 -11.02 15.03
CA GLN A 245 -3.34 -12.40 14.77
C GLN A 245 -4.22 -13.41 15.51
N GLU A 246 -4.53 -13.18 16.79
CA GLU A 246 -5.40 -14.06 17.58
C GLU A 246 -6.82 -14.12 17.01
N ARG A 247 -7.37 -12.98 16.54
CA ARG A 247 -8.68 -12.94 15.87
C ARG A 247 -8.66 -13.67 14.54
N MET A 248 -7.61 -13.47 13.73
CA MET A 248 -7.43 -14.21 12.48
C MET A 248 -7.40 -15.72 12.73
N VAL A 249 -6.61 -16.19 13.70
CA VAL A 249 -6.55 -17.62 14.07
C VAL A 249 -7.91 -18.17 14.49
N ALA A 250 -8.65 -17.43 15.32
CA ALA A 250 -10.01 -17.81 15.73
C ALA A 250 -10.95 -17.91 14.52
N ARG A 251 -10.86 -16.96 13.58
CA ARG A 251 -11.65 -16.95 12.35
C ARG A 251 -11.30 -18.13 11.43
N LEU A 252 -10.02 -18.38 11.14
CA LEU A 252 -9.60 -19.50 10.28
C LEU A 252 -10.08 -20.83 10.85
N LYS A 253 -9.92 -21.04 12.16
CA LYS A 253 -10.43 -22.23 12.85
C LYS A 253 -11.95 -22.37 12.71
N HIS A 254 -12.69 -21.27 12.89
CA HIS A 254 -14.15 -21.27 12.75
C HIS A 254 -14.62 -21.58 11.34
N LEU A 255 -13.90 -21.10 10.32
CA LEU A 255 -14.17 -21.35 8.91
C LEU A 255 -13.64 -22.71 8.41
N GLY A 256 -12.95 -23.48 9.26
CA GLY A 256 -12.35 -24.76 8.88
C GLY A 256 -11.13 -24.64 7.96
N ILE A 257 -10.56 -23.45 7.81
CA ILE A 257 -9.42 -23.20 6.92
C ILE A 257 -8.14 -23.73 7.57
N LYS A 258 -7.53 -24.75 6.97
CA LYS A 258 -6.25 -25.30 7.40
C LYS A 258 -5.14 -24.90 6.45
N VAL A 259 -4.19 -24.10 6.94
CA VAL A 259 -3.02 -23.63 6.19
C VAL A 259 -2.02 -24.76 6.03
N LYS A 260 -1.61 -25.06 4.80
CA LYS A 260 -0.53 -25.99 4.48
C LYS A 260 0.82 -25.30 4.42
N SER A 261 0.86 -24.13 3.78
CA SER A 261 2.06 -23.33 3.60
C SER A 261 1.70 -21.85 3.45
N ILE A 262 2.62 -20.98 3.85
CA ILE A 262 2.51 -19.52 3.69
C ILE A 262 3.52 -19.14 2.60
N GLU A 263 3.03 -18.54 1.52
CA GLU A 263 3.84 -18.03 0.39
C GLU A 263 4.38 -16.62 0.69
N GLU A 264 3.54 -15.77 1.29
CA GLU A 264 3.87 -14.41 1.70
C GLU A 264 3.21 -14.10 3.06
N ASP A 265 3.91 -13.35 3.91
CA ASP A 265 3.47 -12.89 5.24
C ASP A 265 3.75 -11.38 5.33
N GLU A 266 2.78 -10.58 5.78
CA GLU A 266 2.88 -9.12 5.93
C GLU A 266 3.21 -8.65 7.36
#